data_AF-A0AB74H2T2-F1
#
_entry.id   AF-A0AB74H2T2-F1
#
_cell.length_a   1.000
_cell.length_b   1.000
_cell.length_c   1.000
_cell.angle_alpha   90.00
_cell.angle_beta   90.00
_cell.angle_gamma   90.00
#
_symmetry.space_group_name_H-M   'P 1'
#
loop_
_entity.id
_entity.type
_entity.pdbx_description
1 polymer ?
#
loop_
_entity_poly.entity_id
_entity_poly.type
_entity_poly.pdbx_seq_one_letter_code
_entity_poly.pdbx_strand_id
1 'polypeptide(L)' 'MSAGVPAQLFQETLVFAKEAGAKFNGVLFGRATWAGSVKEYVEKGEAGARQWLRTIGFQNIDELNKILQKTATSWKER' A
#
# COMPACT_ATOMS: atom_id res chain seq x y z
N MET A 1 -6.64 -2.06 -7.81
CA MET A 1 -6.72 -0.71 -7.20
C MET A 1 -7.34 -0.87 -5.82
N SER A 2 -6.88 -0.15 -4.78
CA SER A 2 -7.39 -0.34 -3.40
C SER A 2 -8.70 0.37 -3.06
N ALA A 3 -9.19 1.26 -3.93
CA ALA A 3 -10.50 1.91 -3.78
C ALA A 3 -10.79 2.60 -2.42
N GLY A 4 -9.80 2.79 -1.54
CA GLY A 4 -9.95 3.42 -0.24
C GLY A 4 -10.15 2.47 0.94
N VAL A 5 -9.99 1.16 0.75
CA VAL A 5 -9.98 0.21 1.88
C VAL A 5 -8.72 0.40 2.75
N PRO A 6 -8.76 0.04 4.04
CA PRO A 6 -7.59 0.06 4.91
C PRO A 6 -6.43 -0.78 4.36
N ALA A 7 -5.20 -0.40 4.68
CA ALA A 7 -4.00 -1.05 4.13
C ALA A 7 -3.96 -2.56 4.42
N GLN A 8 -4.23 -2.96 5.66
CA GLN A 8 -4.24 -4.36 6.08
C GLN A 8 -5.25 -5.20 5.28
N LEU A 9 -6.50 -4.73 5.14
CA LEU A 9 -7.53 -5.45 4.38
C LEU A 9 -7.13 -5.63 2.90
N PHE A 10 -6.49 -4.62 2.31
CA PHE A 10 -5.99 -4.74 0.95
C PHE A 10 -4.86 -5.77 0.85
N GLN A 11 -3.92 -5.78 1.79
CA GLN A 11 -2.82 -6.75 1.84
C GLN A 11 -3.35 -8.18 1.95
N GLU A 12 -4.33 -8.43 2.83
CA GLU A 12 -5.02 -9.73 2.97
C GLU A 12 -5.71 -10.14 1.66
N THR A 13 -6.32 -9.18 0.96
CA THR A 13 -6.95 -9.44 -0.35
C THR A 13 -5.92 -9.90 -1.41
N LEU A 14 -4.69 -9.37 -1.38
CA LEU A 14 -3.64 -9.78 -2.32
C LEU A 14 -3.17 -11.22 -2.05
N VAL A 15 -3.07 -11.60 -0.78
CA VAL A 15 -2.76 -12.98 -0.37
C VAL A 15 -3.85 -13.92 -0.84
N PHE A 16 -5.11 -13.60 -0.52
CA PHE A 16 -6.26 -14.38 -0.96
C PHE A 16 -6.32 -14.54 -2.49
N ALA A 17 -6.09 -13.46 -3.24
CA ALA A 17 -6.10 -13.51 -4.70
C ALA A 17 -5.02 -14.47 -5.25
N LYS A 18 -3.82 -14.48 -4.67
CA LYS A 18 -2.75 -15.40 -5.04
C LYS A 18 -3.12 -16.85 -4.73
N GLU A 19 -3.67 -17.11 -3.54
CA GLU A 19 -4.12 -18.45 -3.12
C GLU A 19 -5.24 -18.99 -4.01
N ALA A 20 -6.12 -18.10 -4.49
CA ALA A 20 -7.15 -18.41 -5.48
C ALA A 20 -6.61 -18.60 -6.92
N GLY A 21 -5.29 -18.49 -7.13
CA GLY A 21 -4.64 -18.70 -8.44
C GLY A 21 -4.58 -17.47 -9.34
N ALA A 22 -4.96 -16.28 -8.86
CA ALA A 22 -4.89 -15.07 -9.66
C ALA A 22 -3.43 -14.66 -9.94
N LYS A 23 -3.09 -14.47 -11.21
CA LYS A 23 -1.78 -13.98 -11.68
C LYS A 23 -1.80 -12.48 -11.93
N PHE A 24 -2.02 -11.70 -10.88
CA PHE A 24 -1.96 -10.24 -10.97
C PHE A 24 -0.50 -9.75 -11.00
N ASN A 25 -0.27 -8.62 -11.68
CA ASN A 25 1.09 -8.18 -12.02
C ASN A 25 1.63 -7.03 -11.19
N GLY A 26 0.88 -6.62 -10.16
CA GLY A 26 1.21 -5.48 -9.31
C GLY A 26 -0.05 -4.73 -8.90
N VAL A 27 0.14 -3.57 -8.29
CA VAL A 27 -0.94 -2.74 -7.77
C VAL A 27 -0.67 -1.26 -8.02
N LEU A 28 -1.75 -0.50 -8.24
CA LEU A 28 -1.76 0.95 -8.06
C LEU A 28 -2.47 1.24 -6.74
N PHE A 29 -1.68 1.64 -5.75
CA PHE A 29 -2.08 1.77 -4.35
C PHE A 29 -1.74 3.18 -3.83
N GLY A 30 -2.77 3.97 -3.56
CA GLY A 30 -2.63 5.40 -3.24
C GLY A 30 -3.08 5.73 -1.82
N ARG A 31 -4.39 5.98 -1.66
CA ARG A 31 -4.98 6.54 -0.42
C ARG A 31 -4.53 5.82 0.86
N ALA A 32 -4.52 4.51 0.89
CA ALA A 32 -4.14 3.76 2.08
C ALA A 32 -2.64 3.86 2.43
N THR A 33 -1.77 4.32 1.53
CA THR A 33 -0.37 4.62 1.83
C THR A 33 -0.21 5.96 2.54
N TRP A 34 -0.90 7.01 2.07
CA TRP A 34 -0.58 8.40 2.42
C TRP A 34 -1.72 9.23 3.01
N ALA A 35 -2.96 8.73 3.08
CA ALA A 35 -4.11 9.55 3.52
C ALA A 35 -3.94 10.15 4.93
N GLY A 36 -3.27 9.45 5.86
CA GLY A 36 -3.00 9.97 7.19
C GLY A 36 -2.10 11.21 7.21
N SER A 37 -1.23 11.38 6.20
CA SER A 37 -0.38 12.57 6.07
C SER A 37 -1.18 13.86 5.84
N VAL A 38 -2.41 13.77 5.31
CA VAL A 38 -3.26 14.95 5.07
C VAL A 38 -3.63 15.62 6.39
N LYS A 39 -4.01 14.85 7.40
CA LYS A 39 -4.31 15.38 8.73
C LYS A 39 -3.08 16.02 9.36
N GLU A 40 -1.94 15.34 9.29
CA GLU A 40 -0.66 15.85 9.81
C GLU A 40 -0.22 17.13 9.10
N TYR A 41 -0.49 17.26 7.80
CA TYR A 41 -0.23 18.47 7.05
C TYR A 41 -1.12 19.63 7.51
N VAL A 42 -2.42 19.38 7.67
CA VAL A 42 -3.39 20.41 8.09
C VAL A 42 -3.08 20.91 9.50
N GLU A 43 -2.72 20.01 10.43
CA GLU A 43 -2.53 20.34 11.85
C GLU A 43 -1.10 20.81 12.18
N LYS A 44 -0.08 20.27 11.49
CA LYS A 44 1.34 20.46 11.84
C LYS A 44 2.21 20.95 10.68
N GLY A 45 1.59 21.30 9.56
CA GLY A 45 2.26 21.80 8.36
C GLY A 45 3.14 20.76 7.67
N GLU A 46 3.98 21.25 6.77
CA GLU A 46 4.86 20.42 5.94
C GLU A 46 5.78 19.50 6.76
N ALA A 47 6.35 20.00 7.86
CA ALA A 47 7.28 19.24 8.69
C ALA A 47 6.60 18.01 9.34
N GLY A 48 5.38 18.18 9.86
CA GLY A 48 4.60 17.08 10.44
C GLY A 48 4.23 16.03 9.40
N ALA A 49 3.75 16.46 8.23
CA ALA A 49 3.45 15.57 7.12
C ALA A 49 4.69 14.78 6.64
N ARG A 50 5.84 15.46 6.48
CA ARG A 50 7.11 14.81 6.11
C ARG A 50 7.54 13.77 7.14
N GLN A 51 7.41 14.08 8.43
CA GLN A 51 7.74 13.12 9.49
C GLN A 51 6.81 11.91 9.45
N TRP A 52 5.50 12.12 9.29
CA TRP A 52 4.53 11.02 9.17
C TRP A 52 4.80 10.14 7.96
N LEU A 53 5.14 10.74 6.81
CA LEU A 53 5.49 10.00 5.59
C LEU A 53 6.74 9.15 5.77
N ARG A 54 7.74 9.64 6.52
CA ARG A 54 8.98 8.89 6.81
C ARG A 54 8.80 7.76 7.82
N THR A 55 7.73 7.79 8.62
CA THR A 55 7.44 6.76 9.62
C THR A 55 6.29 5.86 9.16
N ILE A 56 5.05 6.29 9.39
CA ILE A 56 3.85 5.51 9.10
C ILE A 56 3.67 5.29 7.59
N GLY A 57 3.91 6.34 6.78
CA GLY A 57 3.85 6.21 5.32
C GLY A 57 4.86 5.19 4.77
N PHE A 58 6.07 5.17 5.33
CA PHE A 58 7.10 4.18 5.00
C PHE A 58 6.69 2.76 5.43
N GLN A 59 6.16 2.60 6.64
CA GLN A 59 5.68 1.29 7.11
C GLN A 59 4.59 0.73 6.19
N ASN A 60 3.60 1.56 5.82
CA ASN A 60 2.51 1.15 4.92
C ASN A 60 3.01 0.63 3.56
N ILE A 61 4.01 1.30 2.95
CA ILE A 61 4.54 0.89 1.65
C ILE A 61 5.51 -0.29 1.76
N ASP A 62 6.29 -0.38 2.83
CA ASP A 62 7.22 -1.49 3.07
C ASP A 62 6.48 -2.82 3.30
N GLU A 63 5.43 -2.80 4.11
CA GLU A 63 4.56 -3.97 4.32
C GLU A 63 3.88 -4.42 3.02
N LEU A 64 3.35 -3.48 2.25
CA LEU A 64 2.78 -3.78 0.93
C LEU A 64 3.82 -4.39 -0.02
N ASN A 65 5.04 -3.85 -0.06
CA ASN A 65 6.10 -4.38 -0.92
C ASN A 65 6.47 -5.82 -0.54
N LYS A 66 6.54 -6.14 0.76
CA LYS A 66 6.76 -7.51 1.25
C LYS A 66 5.65 -8.48 0.81
N ILE A 67 4.39 -8.02 0.79
CA ILE A 67 3.26 -8.82 0.27
C ILE A 67 3.40 -9.01 -1.25
N LEU A 68 3.70 -7.94 -1.99
CA LEU A 68 3.83 -7.97 -3.45
C LEU A 68 4.94 -8.93 -3.90
N GLN A 69 6.08 -8.97 -3.21
CA GLN A 69 7.17 -9.91 -3.49
C GLN A 69 6.73 -11.38 -3.42
N LYS A 70 5.74 -11.70 -2.58
CA LYS A 70 5.23 -13.07 -2.39
C LYS A 70 4.06 -13.42 -3.29
N THR A 71 3.29 -12.42 -3.72
CA THR A 71 1.96 -12.63 -4.32
C THR A 71 1.93 -12.28 -5.81
N ALA A 72 2.58 -11.19 -6.22
CA ALA A 72 2.53 -10.71 -7.60
C ALA A 72 3.33 -11.61 -8.56
N THR A 73 2.98 -11.56 -9.84
CA THR A 73 3.64 -12.29 -10.93
C THR A 73 4.20 -11.30 -11.95
N SER A 74 5.37 -11.60 -12.53
CA SER A 74 5.97 -10.70 -13.52
C SER A 74 5.02 -10.46 -14.69
N TRP A 75 4.88 -9.21 -15.11
CA TRP A 75 4.09 -8.88 -16.31
C TRP A 75 4.70 -9.46 -17.59
N LYS A 76 5.99 -9.80 -17.58
CA LYS A 76 6.70 -10.41 -18.72
C LYS A 76 6.36 -11.89 -18.94
N GLU A 77 5.67 -12.53 -17.99
CA GLU A 77 5.17 -13.90 -18.14
C GLU A 77 3.84 -13.95 -18.93
N ARG A 78 3.39 -12.80 -19.46
CA ARG A 78 2.21 -12.67 -20.33
C ARG A 78 2.64 -12.34 -21.75
#